data_AF-A0A4Q5WE06-F1
#
_entry.id   AF-A0A4Q5WE06-F1
#
_cell.length_a   1.000
_cell.length_b   1.000
_cell.length_c   1.000
_cell.angle_alpha   90.00
_cell.angle_beta   90.00
_cell.angle_gamma   90.00
#
_symmetry.space_group_name_H-M   'P 1'
#
loop_
_entity.id
_entity.type
_entity.pdbx_description
1 polymer ?
#
loop_
_entity_poly.entity_id
_entity_poly.type
_entity_poly.pdbx_seq_one_letter_code
_entity_poly.pdbx_strand_id
1 'polypeptide(L)'
;FYSRLLQLRLAEPALSTAAPCRILRSSAGQSVLVFLREAGGRNVLVLLNLSARVQEVQLQEDLPGPIWVDLFNGMERDGAEGPWLLAPWGYHVLLTH
;
A
#
# COMPACT_ATOMS: atom_id res chain seq x y z
N PHE A 1 9.06 -0.16 14.60
CA PHE A 1 7.86 0.21 13.82
C PHE A 1 8.00 1.61 13.21
N TYR A 2 7.88 2.68 14.02
CA TYR A 2 8.03 4.06 13.56
C TYR A 2 9.39 4.36 12.94
N SER A 3 10.46 3.79 13.49
CA SER A 3 11.80 3.86 12.92
C SER A 3 11.89 3.28 11.50
N ARG A 4 11.17 2.18 11.23
CA ARG A 4 11.15 1.53 9.90
C ARG A 4 10.35 2.34 8.89
N LEU A 5 9.24 2.95 9.32
CA LEU A 5 8.49 3.93 8.51
C LEU A 5 9.30 5.18 8.18
N LEU A 6 10.07 5.71 9.14
CA LEU A 6 10.96 6.85 8.91
C LEU A 6 12.11 6.47 7.96
N GLN A 7 12.69 5.29 8.11
CA GLN A 7 13.73 4.79 7.21
C GLN A 7 13.20 4.57 5.78
N LEU A 8 12.00 4.00 5.62
CA LEU A 8 11.35 3.85 4.32
C LEU A 8 11.05 5.21 3.67
N ARG A 9 10.60 6.18 4.45
CA ARG A 9 10.40 7.56 3.98
C ARG A 9 11.69 8.22 3.49
N LEU A 10 12.82 7.93 4.14
CA LEU A 10 14.14 8.46 3.75
C LEU A 10 14.72 7.73 2.54
N ALA A 11 14.41 6.43 2.37
CA ALA A 11 14.96 5.58 1.31
C ALA A 11 14.20 5.70 -0.02
N GLU A 12 12.89 5.93 0.00
CA GLU A 12 12.06 5.92 -1.22
C GLU A 12 11.56 7.33 -1.59
N PRO A 13 11.99 7.90 -2.74
CA PRO A 13 11.53 9.20 -3.22
C PRO A 13 10.01 9.29 -3.44
N ALA A 14 9.35 8.17 -3.76
CA ALA A 14 7.89 8.07 -3.87
C ALA A 14 7.15 8.28 -2.54
N LEU A 15 7.86 8.17 -1.42
CA LEU A 15 7.35 8.50 -0.09
C LEU A 15 7.66 9.95 0.33
N SER A 16 8.42 10.72 -0.46
CA SER A 16 8.65 12.16 -0.26
C SER A 16 7.34 12.95 -0.35
N THR A 17 7.17 14.00 0.45
CA THR A 17 5.92 14.80 0.55
C THR A 17 5.46 15.46 -0.76
N ALA A 18 6.30 15.49 -1.80
CA ALA A 18 5.98 16.07 -3.11
C ALA A 18 5.37 15.08 -4.13
N ALA A 19 5.37 13.77 -3.86
CA ALA A 19 4.85 12.78 -4.79
C ALA A 19 3.30 12.79 -4.82
N PRO A 20 2.66 12.80 -6.01
CA PRO A 20 1.23 12.66 -6.18
C PRO A 20 0.65 11.52 -5.34
N CYS A 21 -0.51 11.77 -4.72
CA CYS A 21 -1.22 10.79 -3.90
C CYS A 21 -2.63 10.61 -4.46
N ARG A 22 -2.98 9.38 -4.83
CA ARG A 22 -4.32 9.00 -5.31
C ARG A 22 -4.96 8.03 -4.33
N ILE A 23 -6.06 8.43 -3.71
CA ILE A 23 -6.86 7.53 -2.87
C ILE A 23 -7.62 6.57 -3.79
N LEU A 24 -7.55 5.27 -3.49
CA LEU A 24 -8.20 4.22 -4.26
C LEU A 24 -9.45 3.73 -3.53
N ARG A 25 -10.43 3.24 -4.30
CA ARG A 25 -11.62 2.59 -3.73
C ARG A 25 -11.33 1.12 -3.43
N SER A 26 -11.88 0.65 -2.31
CA SER A 26 -11.77 -0.73 -1.88
C SER A 26 -13.11 -1.27 -1.39
N SER A 27 -13.24 -2.60 -1.36
CA SER A 27 -14.42 -3.28 -0.81
C SER A 27 -14.68 -2.97 0.69
N ALA A 28 -13.64 -2.62 1.44
CA ALA A 28 -13.72 -2.36 2.88
C ALA A 28 -14.15 -0.91 3.23
N GLY A 29 -14.42 -0.07 2.23
CA GLY A 29 -14.97 1.27 2.40
C GLY A 29 -14.09 2.15 3.31
N GLN A 30 -14.71 2.80 4.31
CA GLN A 30 -14.00 3.71 5.23
C GLN A 30 -13.16 2.99 6.30
N SER A 31 -13.30 1.67 6.46
CA SER A 31 -12.52 0.90 7.43
C SER A 31 -11.08 0.70 6.98
N VAL A 32 -10.81 0.86 5.68
CA VAL A 32 -9.46 0.73 5.12
C VAL A 32 -9.17 1.90 4.20
N LEU A 33 -8.13 2.65 4.54
CA LEU A 33 -7.57 3.66 3.65
C LEU A 33 -6.60 2.98 2.68
N VAL A 34 -6.89 3.09 1.39
CA VAL A 34 -5.98 2.65 0.33
C VAL A 34 -5.56 3.86 -0.49
N PHE A 35 -4.27 3.99 -0.74
CA PHE A 35 -3.76 5.03 -1.63
C PHE A 35 -2.53 4.58 -2.39
N LEU A 36 -2.36 5.17 -3.56
CA LEU A 36 -1.23 5.00 -4.45
C LEU A 36 -0.41 6.28 -4.47
N ARG A 37 0.91 6.14 -4.44
CA ARG A 37 1.86 7.22 -4.67
C ARG A 37 2.75 6.88 -5.84
N GLU A 38 2.98 7.83 -6.71
CA GLU A 38 3.81 7.64 -7.90
C GLU A 38 4.94 8.66 -7.90
N ALA A 39 6.18 8.20 -8.08
CA ALA A 39 7.31 9.08 -8.34
C ALA A 39 8.41 8.34 -9.11
N GLY A 40 9.00 9.02 -10.10
CA GLY A 40 10.18 8.50 -10.82
C GLY A 40 9.95 7.16 -11.50
N GLY A 41 8.72 6.88 -11.97
CA GLY A 41 8.35 5.61 -12.61
C GLY A 41 8.11 4.45 -11.66
N ARG A 42 8.09 4.69 -10.33
CA ARG A 42 7.73 3.69 -9.33
C ARG A 42 6.40 4.03 -8.67
N ASN A 43 5.63 3.00 -8.38
CA ASN A 43 4.38 3.10 -7.64
C ASN A 43 4.54 2.49 -6.26
N VAL A 44 4.04 3.19 -5.25
CA VAL A 44 3.93 2.71 -3.87
C VAL A 44 2.45 2.63 -3.51
N LEU A 45 1.97 1.42 -3.27
CA LEU A 45 0.62 1.16 -2.82
C LEU A 45 0.63 0.97 -1.31
N VAL A 46 -0.28 1.65 -0.62
CA VAL A 46 -0.44 1.54 0.82
C VAL A 46 -1.87 1.15 1.14
N LEU A 47 -2.02 0.12 1.97
CA LEU A 47 -3.28 -0.29 2.55
C LEU A 47 -3.17 -0.13 4.07
N LEU A 48 -4.12 0.55 4.70
CA LEU A 48 -4.13 0.79 6.14
C LEU A 48 -5.51 0.48 6.71
N ASN A 49 -5.58 -0.48 7.61
CA ASN A 49 -6.78 -0.77 8.38
C ASN A 49 -6.94 0.25 9.51
N LEU A 50 -8.05 0.99 9.48
CA LEU A 50 -8.42 2.01 10.47
C LEU A 50 -9.44 1.48 11.48
N SER A 51 -9.59 0.16 11.59
CA SER A 51 -10.54 -0.48 12.49
C SER A 51 -9.85 -1.48 13.43
N ALA A 52 -10.52 -1.76 14.54
CA ALA A 52 -10.13 -2.79 15.49
C ALA A 52 -10.52 -4.23 15.06
N ARG A 53 -10.96 -4.41 13.81
CA ARG A 53 -11.39 -5.71 13.25
C ARG A 53 -10.47 -6.10 12.10
N VAL A 54 -10.35 -7.39 11.85
CA VAL A 54 -9.71 -7.88 10.62
C VAL A 54 -10.51 -7.38 9.41
N GLN A 55 -9.83 -6.89 8.39
CA GLN A 55 -10.44 -6.45 7.14
C GLN A 55 -9.90 -7.28 5.98
N GLU A 56 -10.80 -7.77 5.14
CA GLU A 56 -10.47 -8.35 3.85
C GLU A 56 -10.74 -7.28 2.78
N VAL A 57 -9.73 -6.99 1.97
CA VAL A 57 -9.73 -5.85 1.06
C VAL A 57 -9.51 -6.32 -0.36
N GLN A 58 -10.45 -6.01 -1.23
CA GLN A 58 -10.34 -6.11 -2.68
C GLN A 58 -10.22 -4.70 -3.24
N LEU A 59 -9.26 -4.47 -4.13
CA LEU A 59 -9.19 -3.22 -4.89
C LEU A 59 -10.25 -3.23 -5.98
N GLN A 60 -10.87 -2.08 -6.22
CA GLN A 60 -11.88 -1.92 -7.27
C GLN A 60 -11.29 -1.42 -8.60
N GLU A 61 -9.97 -1.21 -8.64
CA GLU A 61 -9.24 -0.67 -9.76
C GLU A 61 -8.01 -1.54 -10.00
N ASP A 62 -7.74 -1.86 -11.26
CA ASP A 62 -6.50 -2.52 -11.67
C ASP A 62 -5.36 -1.49 -11.61
N LEU A 63 -4.22 -1.91 -11.06
CA LEU A 63 -3.06 -1.04 -10.87
C LEU A 63 -1.90 -1.49 -11.75
N PRO A 64 -1.24 -0.55 -12.44
CA PRO A 64 -0.10 -0.87 -13.29
C PRO A 64 1.08 -1.38 -12.45
N GLY A 65 1.65 -2.51 -12.87
CA GLY A 65 2.80 -3.14 -12.23
C GLY A 65 2.58 -4.65 -12.15
N PRO A 66 3.37 -5.47 -12.88
CA PRO A 66 3.17 -6.92 -12.88
C PRO A 66 3.47 -7.52 -11.50
N ILE A 67 4.44 -6.97 -10.79
CA ILE A 67 4.94 -7.48 -9.52
C ILE A 67 4.97 -6.35 -8.49
N TRP A 68 4.41 -6.65 -7.31
CA TRP A 68 4.39 -5.78 -6.15
C TRP A 68 5.15 -6.44 -5.01
N VAL A 69 6.10 -5.71 -4.43
CA VAL A 69 6.95 -6.19 -3.34
C VAL A 69 6.57 -5.49 -2.05
N ASP A 70 6.20 -6.24 -1.01
CA ASP A 70 5.94 -5.68 0.31
C ASP A 70 7.27 -5.26 0.97
N LEU A 71 7.38 -3.98 1.30
CA LEU A 71 8.62 -3.38 1.80
C LEU A 71 8.96 -3.81 3.24
N PHE A 72 8.03 -4.43 3.96
CA PHE A 72 8.22 -4.85 5.35
C PHE A 72 8.63 -6.30 5.48
N ASN A 73 8.14 -7.19 4.63
CA ASN A 73 8.46 -8.62 4.67
C ASN A 73 9.19 -9.15 3.42
N GLY A 74 9.30 -8.34 2.35
CA GLY A 74 9.96 -8.71 1.10
C GLY A 74 9.16 -9.68 0.23
N MET A 75 7.90 -9.94 0.56
CA MET A 75 7.06 -10.83 -0.22
C MET A 75 6.64 -10.17 -1.53
N GLU A 76 6.85 -10.89 -2.63
CA GLU A 76 6.37 -10.49 -3.95
C GLU A 76 4.96 -11.01 -4.19
N ARG A 77 4.17 -10.27 -4.96
CA ARG A 77 2.83 -10.66 -5.37
C ARG A 77 2.57 -10.21 -6.81
N ASP A 78 1.92 -11.08 -7.57
CA ASP A 78 1.44 -10.75 -8.90
C ASP A 78 0.20 -9.85 -8.80
N GLY A 79 0.33 -8.63 -9.33
CA GLY A 79 -0.73 -7.63 -9.32
C GLY A 79 -1.16 -7.13 -7.92
N ALA A 80 -2.09 -6.18 -7.91
CA ALA A 80 -2.53 -5.50 -6.69
C ALA A 80 -3.98 -5.81 -6.28
N GLU A 81 -4.74 -6.56 -7.08
CA GLU A 81 -6.21 -6.59 -7.00
C GLU A 81 -6.76 -7.22 -5.71
N GLY A 82 -6.00 -8.10 -5.05
CA GLY A 82 -6.36 -8.74 -3.77
C GLY A 82 -6.74 -10.22 -3.90
N PRO A 83 -7.32 -10.84 -2.85
CA PRO A 83 -7.70 -10.23 -1.58
C PRO A 83 -6.48 -9.94 -0.67
N TRP A 84 -6.56 -8.86 0.10
CA TRP A 84 -5.60 -8.49 1.14
C TRP A 84 -6.21 -8.66 2.51
N LEU A 85 -5.53 -9.42 3.38
CA LEU A 85 -5.97 -9.61 4.76
C LEU A 85 -5.20 -8.66 5.68
N LEU A 86 -5.90 -7.70 6.27
CA LEU A 86 -5.32 -6.75 7.21
C LEU A 86 -5.76 -7.09 8.64
N ALA A 87 -4.79 -7.34 9.51
CA ALA A 87 -5.03 -7.40 10.96
C ALA A 87 -5.60 -6.06 11.48
N PRO A 88 -6.23 -6.03 12.67
CA PRO A 88 -6.63 -4.78 13.33
C PRO A 88 -5.48 -3.78 13.37
N TRP A 89 -5.72 -2.55 12.89
CA TRP A 89 -4.67 -1.51 12.75
C TRP A 89 -3.44 -1.89 11.91
N GLY A 90 -3.55 -2.97 11.15
CA GLY A 90 -2.52 -3.48 10.25
C GLY A 90 -2.43 -2.69 8.96
N TYR A 91 -1.34 -2.90 8.24
CA TYR A 91 -1.05 -2.21 6.99
C TYR A 91 -0.14 -3.04 6.09
N HIS A 92 -0.19 -2.74 4.80
CA HIS A 92 0.77 -3.20 3.80
C HIS A 92 1.31 -1.99 3.05
N VAL A 93 2.60 -2.04 2.71
CA VAL A 93 3.24 -1.05 1.83
C VAL A 93 3.99 -1.81 0.76
N LEU A 94 3.55 -1.63 -0.47
CA LEU A 94 4.01 -2.39 -1.62
C LEU A 94 4.66 -1.44 -2.62
N LEU A 95 5.77 -1.85 -3.23
CA LEU A 95 6.47 -1.13 -4.29
C LEU A 95 6.38 -1.94 -5.59
N THR A 96 6.11 -1.27 -6.71
CA THR A 96 6.25 -1.92 -8.03
C THR A 96 7.71 -2.07 -8.40
N HIS A 97 8.09 -3.28 -8.79
CA HIS A 97 9.38 -3.58 -9.40
C HIS A 97 9.31 -3.53 -10.94
#